data_AF-A0A480ATB5-F1
#
_entry.id   AF-A0A480ATB5-F1
#
_cell.length_a   1.000
_cell.length_b   1.000
_cell.length_c   1.000
_cell.angle_alpha   90.00
_cell.angle_beta   90.00
_cell.angle_gamma   90.00
#
_symmetry.space_group_name_H-M   'P 1'
#
loop_
_entity.id
_entity.type
_entity.pdbx_description
1 polymer ?
#
loop_
_entity_poly.entity_id
_entity_poly.type
_entity_poly.pdbx_seq_one_letter_code
_entity_poly.pdbx_strand_id
1 'polypeptide(L)'
;MDARLGWALAVVGVALGWVQWGWQGVLLALSVIVFWLLLQFTRALRAMRVAGGAPVGHVASAVMLQAHLKKGHRLMDIILLTRSLGEKLADDPETFRWTDASGASVTVELVKGRCVRWSFARPPEPA
;
A
#
# COMPACT_ATOMS: atom_id res chain seq x y z
N MET A 1 -13.40 3.30 -8.69
CA MET A 1 -14.78 2.80 -8.84
C MET A 1 -15.37 2.70 -7.45
N ASP A 2 -16.14 3.71 -7.06
CA ASP A 2 -16.65 3.88 -5.70
C ASP A 2 -17.51 2.70 -5.25
N ALA A 3 -17.21 2.16 -4.07
CA ALA A 3 -17.95 1.05 -3.45
C ALA A 3 -19.47 1.32 -3.37
N ARG A 4 -19.87 2.59 -3.34
CA ARG A 4 -21.25 3.07 -3.33
C ARG A 4 -22.04 2.65 -4.58
N LEU A 5 -21.40 2.62 -5.76
CA LEU A 5 -22.03 2.15 -7.00
C LEU A 5 -22.28 0.64 -7.00
N GLY A 6 -21.38 -0.14 -6.37
CA GLY A 6 -21.56 -1.58 -6.20
C GLY A 6 -22.73 -1.91 -5.28
N TRP A 7 -22.89 -1.18 -4.17
CA TRP A 7 -24.03 -1.32 -3.27
C TRP A 7 -25.35 -0.93 -3.93
N ALA A 8 -25.38 0.14 -4.73
CA ALA A 8 -26.58 0.55 -5.45
C ALA A 8 -27.05 -0.50 -6.47
N LEU A 9 -26.12 -1.08 -7.24
CA LEU A 9 -26.42 -2.15 -8.20
C LEU A 9 -26.90 -3.44 -7.52
N ALA A 10 -26.33 -3.79 -6.35
CA ALA A 10 -26.77 -4.94 -5.58
C ALA A 10 -28.22 -4.78 -5.08
N VAL A 11 -28.58 -3.59 -4.56
CA VAL A 11 -29.94 -3.30 -4.10
C VAL A 11 -30.95 -3.32 -5.25
N VAL A 12 -30.59 -2.76 -6.41
CA VAL A 12 -31.44 -2.77 -7.61
C VAL A 12 -31.65 -4.20 -8.14
N GLY A 13 -30.60 -5.04 -8.14
CA GLY A 13 -30.69 -6.45 -8.53
C GLY A 13 -31.60 -7.27 -7.62
N VAL A 14 -31.51 -7.07 -6.30
CA VAL A 14 -32.38 -7.72 -5.30
C VAL A 14 -33.84 -7.28 -5.48
N ALA A 15 -34.08 -5.98 -5.66
CA ALA A 15 -35.42 -5.43 -5.83
C ALA A 15 -36.10 -5.91 -7.13
N LEU A 16 -35.36 -5.95 -8.24
CA LEU A 16 -35.87 -6.46 -9.52
C LEU A 16 -36.10 -7.97 -9.51
N GLY A 17 -35.25 -8.73 -8.81
CA GLY A 17 -35.43 -10.17 -8.63
C GLY A 17 -36.64 -10.54 -7.76
N TRP A 18 -36.94 -9.73 -6.75
CA TRP A 18 -38.11 -9.91 -5.87
C TRP A 18 -39.43 -9.68 -6.60
N VAL A 19 -39.49 -8.68 -7.48
CA VAL A 19 -40.73 -8.32 -8.21
C VAL A 19 -41.10 -9.31 -9.31
N GLN A 20 -40.13 -9.96 -9.96
CA GLN A 20 -40.38 -10.81 -11.13
C GLN A 20 -40.40 -12.32 -10.88
N TRP A 21 -39.67 -12.87 -9.88
CA TRP A 21 -39.37 -14.32 -9.83
C TRP A 21 -39.62 -15.03 -8.48
N GLY A 22 -40.18 -14.34 -7.48
CA GLY A 22 -40.49 -14.95 -6.17
C GLY A 22 -39.27 -15.57 -5.49
N TRP A 23 -39.41 -16.80 -4.97
CA TRP A 23 -38.36 -17.54 -4.23
C TRP A 23 -37.05 -17.73 -5.02
N GLN A 24 -37.11 -17.88 -6.35
CA GLN A 24 -35.92 -18.09 -7.17
C GLN A 24 -35.04 -16.84 -7.30
N GLY A 25 -35.65 -15.65 -7.21
CA GLY A 25 -34.94 -14.38 -7.21
C GLY A 25 -34.09 -14.18 -5.95
N VAL A 26 -34.56 -14.68 -4.80
CA VAL A 26 -33.84 -14.61 -3.52
C VAL A 26 -32.56 -15.45 -3.57
N LEU A 27 -32.62 -16.66 -4.12
CA LEU A 27 -31.45 -17.52 -4.28
C LEU A 27 -30.40 -16.91 -5.22
N LEU A 28 -30.84 -16.26 -6.30
CA LEU A 28 -29.95 -15.59 -7.26
C LEU A 28 -29.33 -14.34 -6.65
N ALA A 29 -30.11 -13.52 -5.93
CA ALA A 29 -29.59 -12.37 -5.20
C ALA A 29 -28.56 -12.78 -4.14
N LEU A 30 -28.83 -13.85 -3.39
CA LEU A 30 -27.90 -14.39 -2.39
C LEU A 30 -26.57 -14.82 -3.04
N SER A 31 -26.61 -15.53 -4.16
CA SER A 31 -25.39 -15.99 -4.84
C SER A 31 -24.57 -14.82 -5.40
N VAL A 32 -25.22 -13.80 -5.97
CA VAL A 32 -24.55 -12.58 -6.44
C VAL A 32 -23.94 -11.80 -5.28
N ILE A 33 -24.64 -11.66 -4.15
CA ILE A 33 -24.12 -10.98 -2.95
C ILE A 33 -22.90 -11.72 -2.40
N VAL A 34 -22.97 -13.05 -2.27
CA VAL A 34 -21.85 -13.88 -1.77
C VAL A 34 -20.66 -13.81 -2.73
N PHE A 35 -20.89 -13.95 -4.04
CA PHE A 35 -19.85 -13.83 -5.06
C PHE A 35 -19.19 -12.45 -5.03
N TRP A 36 -20.01 -11.39 -4.91
CA TRP A 36 -19.53 -10.03 -4.79
C TRP A 36 -18.72 -9.80 -3.49
N LEU A 37 -19.17 -10.35 -2.36
CA LEU A 37 -18.43 -10.32 -1.10
C LEU A 37 -17.06 -11.01 -1.27
N LEU A 38 -16.99 -12.18 -1.90
CA LEU A 38 -15.73 -12.88 -2.16
C LEU A 38 -14.76 -12.05 -3.00
N LEU A 39 -15.25 -11.34 -4.03
CA LEU A 39 -14.43 -10.40 -4.81
C LEU A 39 -13.97 -9.18 -3.98
N GLN A 40 -14.81 -8.69 -3.07
CA GLN A 40 -14.44 -7.63 -2.14
C GLN A 40 -13.33 -8.09 -1.18
N PHE A 41 -13.44 -9.33 -0.66
CA PHE A 41 -12.47 -9.92 0.25
C PHE A 41 -11.12 -10.20 -0.43
N THR A 42 -11.10 -10.64 -1.70
CA THR A 42 -9.83 -10.82 -2.43
C THR A 42 -9.09 -9.50 -2.65
N ARG A 43 -9.79 -8.38 -2.85
CA ARG A 43 -9.19 -7.04 -2.87
C ARG A 43 -8.60 -6.63 -1.52
N ALA A 44 -9.32 -6.90 -0.43
CA ALA A 44 -8.84 -6.62 0.92
C ALA A 44 -7.59 -7.47 1.28
N LEU A 45 -7.59 -8.76 0.92
CA LEU A 45 -6.45 -9.65 1.13
C LEU A 45 -5.22 -9.27 0.29
N ARG A 46 -5.41 -8.73 -0.92
CA ARG A 46 -4.30 -8.24 -1.75
C ARG A 46 -3.65 -7.00 -1.14
N ALA A 47 -4.44 -6.11 -0.54
CA ALA A 47 -3.93 -4.94 0.18
C ALA A 47 -3.21 -5.34 1.50
N MET A 48 -3.75 -6.31 2.24
CA MET A 48 -3.10 -6.82 3.46
C MET A 48 -1.81 -7.60 3.17
N ARG A 49 -1.75 -8.40 2.09
CA ARG A 49 -0.51 -9.08 1.68
C ARG A 49 0.62 -8.13 1.31
N VAL A 50 0.31 -6.95 0.77
CA VAL A 50 1.29 -5.89 0.49
C VAL A 50 1.77 -5.21 1.78
N ALA A 51 0.91 -5.09 2.79
CA ALA A 51 1.27 -4.45 4.06
C ALA A 51 1.96 -5.38 5.06
N GLY A 52 1.60 -6.66 5.10
CA GLY A 52 2.09 -7.63 6.09
C GLY A 52 3.44 -8.27 5.77
N GLY A 53 4.00 -7.98 4.59
CA GLY A 53 5.25 -8.58 4.11
C GLY A 53 6.34 -7.57 3.78
N ALA A 54 6.24 -6.31 4.19
CA ALA A 54 7.31 -5.33 3.92
C ALA A 54 8.51 -5.63 4.84
N PRO A 55 9.63 -6.18 4.31
CA PRO A 55 10.82 -6.41 5.13
C PRO A 55 11.37 -5.08 5.66
N VAL A 56 12.10 -5.14 6.77
CA VAL A 56 12.80 -3.97 7.33
C VAL A 56 13.61 -3.31 6.23
N GLY A 57 13.46 -2.00 6.06
CA GLY A 57 14.15 -1.26 5.00
C GLY A 57 13.50 -1.35 3.62
N HIS A 58 12.26 -1.86 3.49
CA HIS A 58 11.54 -1.81 2.21
C HIS A 58 10.52 -0.67 2.14
N VAL A 59 10.35 -0.07 0.96
CA VAL A 59 9.36 0.98 0.68
C VAL A 59 8.62 0.69 -0.64
N ALA A 60 7.39 1.18 -0.77
CA ALA A 60 6.58 0.97 -1.97
C ALA A 60 7.20 1.57 -3.26
N SER A 61 7.88 2.72 -3.15
CA SER A 61 8.64 3.33 -4.24
C SER A 61 9.73 4.23 -3.68
N ALA A 62 10.98 3.95 -4.04
CA ALA A 62 12.14 4.75 -3.63
C ALA A 62 12.09 6.13 -4.27
N VAL A 63 11.59 6.24 -5.51
CA VAL A 63 11.40 7.52 -6.22
C VAL A 63 10.41 8.43 -5.49
N MET A 64 9.28 7.88 -5.05
CA MET A 64 8.28 8.67 -4.33
C MET A 64 8.77 9.13 -2.96
N LEU A 65 9.52 8.27 -2.26
CA LEU A 65 10.17 8.63 -1.00
C LEU A 65 11.14 9.78 -1.19
N GLN A 66 12.02 9.71 -2.18
CA GLN A 66 12.96 10.80 -2.50
C GLN A 66 12.24 12.12 -2.79
N ALA A 67 11.11 12.06 -3.52
CA ALA A 67 10.35 13.26 -3.87
C ALA A 67 9.63 13.89 -2.66
N HIS A 68 9.23 13.09 -1.67
CA HIS A 68 8.59 13.59 -0.45
C HIS A 68 9.58 14.02 0.63
N LEU A 69 10.83 13.56 0.55
CA LEU A 69 11.87 13.91 1.51
C LEU A 69 12.23 15.40 1.42
N LYS A 70 12.44 15.97 2.60
CA LYS A 70 12.76 17.37 2.84
C LYS A 70 13.73 17.45 4.00
N LYS A 71 14.65 18.41 3.92
CA LYS A 71 15.57 18.71 5.03
C LYS A 71 14.77 19.03 6.29
N GLY A 72 15.21 18.49 7.41
CA GLY A 72 14.60 18.69 8.72
C GLY A 72 13.55 17.66 9.11
N HIS A 73 13.11 16.78 8.21
CA HIS A 73 12.24 15.65 8.59
C HIS A 73 12.89 14.82 9.69
N ARG A 74 12.11 14.46 10.70
CA ARG A 74 12.57 13.56 11.77
C ARG A 74 12.55 12.13 11.25
N LEU A 75 13.36 11.24 11.84
CA LEU A 75 13.30 9.82 11.53
C LEU A 75 11.87 9.26 11.61
N MET A 76 11.11 9.67 12.62
CA MET A 76 9.71 9.26 12.80
C MET A 76 8.81 9.69 11.62
N ASP A 77 8.98 10.90 11.09
CA ASP A 77 8.18 11.37 9.94
C ASP A 77 8.44 10.50 8.71
N ILE A 78 9.71 10.10 8.52
CA ILE A 78 10.14 9.23 7.43
C ILE A 78 9.58 7.83 7.60
N ILE A 79 9.60 7.28 8.81
CA ILE A 79 9.00 5.97 9.12
C ILE A 79 7.49 5.99 8.86
N LEU A 80 6.79 7.09 9.20
CA LEU A 80 5.36 7.23 8.92
C LEU A 80 5.07 7.32 7.41
N LEU A 81 5.93 8.00 6.64
CA LEU A 81 5.85 8.10 5.18
C LEU A 81 6.09 6.74 4.50
N THR A 82 7.09 5.99 4.94
CA THR A 82 7.49 4.70 4.34
C THR A 82 6.71 3.51 4.89
N ARG A 83 6.12 3.66 6.08
CA ARG A 83 5.57 2.58 6.92
C ARG A 83 6.60 1.48 7.20
N SER A 84 7.88 1.86 7.27
CA SER A 84 9.02 0.94 7.41
C SER A 84 10.13 1.59 8.23
N LEU A 85 10.72 0.82 9.15
CA LEU A 85 11.76 1.29 10.08
C LEU A 85 13.08 1.73 9.41
N GLY A 86 13.31 1.37 8.14
CA GLY A 86 14.58 1.60 7.46
C GLY A 86 15.66 0.59 7.87
N GLU A 87 16.56 0.27 6.95
CA GLU A 87 17.76 -0.51 7.24
C GLU A 87 18.86 0.44 7.74
N LYS A 88 19.36 0.24 8.96
CA LYS A 88 20.43 1.07 9.52
C LYS A 88 21.78 0.69 8.91
N LEU A 89 22.50 1.67 8.35
CA LEU A 89 23.80 1.48 7.71
C LEU A 89 24.97 2.03 8.52
N ALA A 90 24.77 3.16 9.21
CA ALA A 90 25.82 3.83 9.98
C ALA A 90 25.24 4.57 11.18
N ASP A 91 26.06 4.77 12.20
CA ASP A 91 25.71 5.48 13.43
C ASP A 91 26.10 6.97 13.41
N ASP A 92 27.18 7.35 12.72
CA ASP A 92 27.65 8.74 12.64
C ASP A 92 28.19 9.09 11.24
N PRO A 93 27.49 9.96 10.47
CA PRO A 93 26.13 10.41 10.73
C PRO A 93 25.13 9.24 10.66
N GLU A 94 24.07 9.30 11.47
CA GLU A 94 23.06 8.25 11.54
C GLU A 94 22.41 8.04 10.17
N THR A 95 22.60 6.87 9.55
CA THR A 95 22.24 6.64 8.15
C THR A 95 21.28 5.47 8.00
N PHE A 96 20.16 5.67 7.33
CA PHE A 96 19.17 4.63 7.05
C PHE A 96 18.89 4.49 5.55
N ARG A 97 18.60 3.28 5.11
CA ARG A 97 18.25 2.94 3.73
C ARG A 97 16.85 2.37 3.62
N TRP A 98 16.15 2.77 2.57
CA TRP A 98 14.94 2.13 2.10
C TRP A 98 15.11 1.71 0.65
N THR A 99 14.80 0.45 0.33
CA THR A 99 14.87 -0.14 -0.99
C THR A 99 13.47 -0.48 -1.47
N ASP A 100 13.18 -0.29 -2.76
CA ASP A 100 11.91 -0.71 -3.35
C ASP A 100 12.03 -2.03 -4.11
N ALA A 101 10.91 -2.53 -4.61
CA ALA A 101 10.86 -3.80 -5.32
C ALA A 101 11.62 -3.80 -6.66
N SER A 102 11.93 -2.62 -7.21
CA SER A 102 12.76 -2.49 -8.41
C SER A 102 14.25 -2.60 -8.10
N GLY A 103 14.64 -2.61 -6.82
CA GLY A 103 16.03 -2.56 -6.36
C GLY A 103 16.57 -1.14 -6.22
N ALA A 104 15.76 -0.11 -6.48
CA ALA A 104 16.16 1.28 -6.27
C ALA A 104 16.16 1.57 -4.77
N SER A 105 17.13 2.34 -4.29
CA SER A 105 17.31 2.63 -2.88
C SER A 105 17.47 4.12 -2.62
N VAL A 106 16.88 4.57 -1.51
CA VAL A 106 17.10 5.89 -0.92
C VAL A 106 17.88 5.72 0.36
N THR A 107 19.01 6.40 0.48
CA THR A 107 19.79 6.47 1.71
C THR A 107 19.62 7.86 2.31
N VAL A 108 19.22 7.94 3.58
CA VAL A 108 18.99 9.19 4.30
C VAL A 108 20.01 9.30 5.42
N GLU A 109 20.72 10.43 5.46
CA GLU A 109 21.63 10.81 6.52
C GLU A 109 20.89 11.73 7.50
N LEU A 110 21.00 11.41 8.79
CA LEU A 110 20.42 12.16 9.89
C LEU A 110 21.52 12.66 10.83
N VAL A 111 21.35 13.91 11.26
CA VAL A 111 22.18 14.51 12.31
C VAL A 111 21.23 15.01 13.40
N LYS A 112 21.45 14.58 14.64
CA LYS A 112 20.55 14.86 15.78
C LYS A 112 19.09 14.42 15.47
N GLY A 113 18.92 13.26 14.84
CA GLY A 113 17.62 12.68 14.50
C GLY A 113 16.84 13.40 13.40
N ARG A 114 17.49 14.29 12.63
CA ARG A 114 16.88 15.05 11.52
C ARG A 114 17.61 14.81 10.21
N CYS A 115 16.83 14.59 9.15
CA CYS A 115 17.31 14.45 7.78
C CYS A 115 18.07 15.71 7.35
N VAL A 116 19.36 15.54 7.06
CA VAL A 116 20.23 16.60 6.51
C VAL A 116 20.47 16.40 5.03
N ARG A 117 20.57 15.14 4.60
CA ARG A 117 20.85 14.75 3.22
C ARG A 117 20.17 13.43 2.89
N TRP A 118 19.87 13.24 1.62
CA TRP A 118 19.51 11.93 1.09
C TRP A 118 20.16 11.72 -0.27
N SER A 119 20.40 10.47 -0.63
CA SER A 119 20.88 10.03 -1.93
C SER A 119 19.95 8.96 -2.48
N PHE A 120 19.86 8.91 -3.81
CA PHE A 120 19.07 7.91 -4.52
C PHE A 120 19.99 7.12 -5.44
N ALA A 121 19.90 5.80 -5.37
CA ALA A 121 20.64 4.89 -6.22
C ALA A 121 19.67 3.97 -6.94
N ARG A 122 19.83 3.86 -8.27
CA ARG A 122 19.20 2.81 -9.08
C ARG A 122 20.04 1.55 -8.99
N PRO A 123 19.46 0.34 -9.07
CA PRO A 123 20.25 -0.88 -9.18
C PRO A 123 21.19 -0.80 -10.40
N PRO A 124 22.39 -1.37 -10.31
CA PRO A 124 23.28 -1.49 -11.45
C PRO A 124 22.59 -2.33 -12.53
N GLU A 125 22.71 -1.90 -13.78
CA GLU A 125 22.21 -2.66 -14.93
C GLU A 125 23.03 -3.96 -15.03
N PRO A 126 22.40 -5.14 -15.10
CA PRO A 126 23.13 -6.40 -15.26
C PRO A 126 23.84 -6.40 -16.62
N ALA A 127 25.15 -6.71 -16.59
CA ALA A 127 26.03 -6.77 -17.75
C ALA A 127 25.67 -7.89 -18.74
#